data_AF-A0A9D8Q6L9-F1
#
_entry.id   AF-A0A9D8Q6L9-F1
#
_cell.length_a   1.000
_cell.length_b   1.000
_cell.length_c   1.000
_cell.angle_alpha   90.00
_cell.angle_beta   90.00
_cell.angle_gamma   90.00
#
_symmetry.space_group_name_H-M   'P 1'
#
loop_
_entity.id
_entity.type
_entity.pdbx_description
1 polymer ?
#
loop_
_entity_poly.entity_id
_entity_poly.type
_entity_poly.pdbx_seq_one_letter_code
_entity_poly.pdbx_strand_id
1 'polypeptide(L)'
;MLHLDAALALEVDPLDYCANRLGLGQDLVLQRAADWAGLTFAARVPRTRPGSLVIDRIERLGEIRTIRAKLFEHEIVYSAPRFSDFLRLRLAARDPAFRSRFCVVPLASIRSELASTGADALLIEARQRLVRRWPNASGSVSAPRSRRIAFAVSMLLLMVFILAAPTLFEAAFLPIVAALLLIPALMRLWAAVSRRPPRSPPAMLSDAELPTYSVLVPLRDEAQMVPQLALAMRGLDFPALCIKRTKGR
;
A
#
# COMPACT_ATOMS: atom_id res chain seq x y z
N MET A 1 5.73 -33.48 -17.56
CA MET A 1 5.93 -32.32 -18.46
C MET A 1 4.70 -31.43 -18.53
N LEU A 2 3.49 -31.98 -18.70
CA LEU A 2 2.23 -31.22 -18.80
C LEU A 2 2.00 -30.08 -17.76
N HIS A 3 2.42 -30.27 -16.50
CA HIS A 3 2.25 -29.24 -15.46
C HIS A 3 3.28 -28.13 -15.46
N LEU A 4 4.51 -28.40 -15.96
CA LEU A 4 5.55 -27.38 -16.08
C LEU A 4 5.20 -26.41 -17.21
N ASP A 5 4.80 -26.96 -18.35
CA ASP A 5 4.40 -26.16 -19.52
C ASP A 5 3.16 -25.31 -19.21
N ALA A 6 2.19 -25.86 -18.46
CA ALA A 6 1.04 -25.12 -17.98
C ALA A 6 1.40 -23.98 -17.02
N ALA A 7 2.35 -24.20 -16.11
CA ALA A 7 2.82 -23.16 -15.19
C ALA A 7 3.54 -22.02 -15.92
N LEU A 8 4.40 -22.37 -16.90
CA LEU A 8 5.12 -21.41 -17.72
C LEU A 8 4.16 -20.59 -18.61
N ALA A 9 3.14 -21.23 -19.20
CA ALA A 9 2.12 -20.53 -19.98
C ALA A 9 1.29 -19.53 -19.16
N LEU A 10 1.15 -19.78 -17.86
CA LEU A 10 0.48 -18.88 -16.91
C LEU A 10 1.42 -17.85 -16.27
N GLU A 11 2.72 -17.87 -16.61
CA GLU A 11 3.76 -17.05 -15.98
C GLU A 11 3.83 -17.18 -14.44
N VAL A 12 3.43 -18.33 -13.90
CA VAL A 12 3.47 -18.64 -12.47
C VAL A 12 4.65 -19.56 -12.17
N ASP A 13 5.28 -19.39 -11.00
CA ASP A 13 6.33 -20.30 -10.57
C ASP A 13 5.79 -21.75 -10.51
N PRO A 14 6.49 -22.74 -11.11
CA PRO A 14 6.02 -24.12 -11.14
C PRO A 14 5.73 -24.73 -9.76
N LEU A 15 6.44 -24.31 -8.71
CA LEU A 15 6.19 -24.79 -7.35
C LEU A 15 4.91 -24.19 -6.79
N ASP A 16 4.67 -22.90 -7.02
CA ASP A 16 3.41 -22.23 -6.64
C ASP A 16 2.22 -22.80 -7.41
N TYR A 17 2.40 -23.11 -8.70
CA TYR A 17 1.40 -23.80 -9.51
C TYR A 17 1.05 -25.17 -8.91
N CYS A 18 2.05 -25.98 -8.56
CA CYS A 18 1.83 -27.29 -7.96
C CYS A 18 1.16 -27.18 -6.58
N ALA A 19 1.60 -26.24 -5.74
CA ALA A 19 1.03 -26.04 -4.40
C ALA A 19 -0.47 -25.72 -4.46
N ASN A 20 -0.88 -24.86 -5.39
CA ASN A 20 -2.27 -24.41 -5.51
C ASN A 20 -3.14 -25.38 -6.32
N ARG A 21 -2.68 -25.83 -7.49
CA ARG A 21 -3.48 -26.66 -8.41
C ARG A 21 -3.68 -28.09 -7.89
N LEU A 22 -2.68 -28.63 -7.18
CA LEU A 22 -2.73 -29.99 -6.62
C LEU A 22 -3.19 -30.02 -5.15
N GLY A 23 -3.45 -28.85 -4.54
CA GLY A 23 -3.90 -28.75 -3.15
C GLY A 23 -2.90 -29.26 -2.10
N LEU A 24 -1.62 -29.34 -2.45
CA LEU A 24 -0.56 -29.91 -1.59
C LEU A 24 -0.09 -28.94 -0.49
N GLY A 25 -0.36 -27.64 -0.65
CA GLY A 25 0.16 -26.58 0.22
C GLY A 25 1.62 -26.23 -0.06
N GLN A 26 2.00 -24.97 0.21
CA GLN A 26 3.35 -24.46 -0.12
C GLN A 26 4.46 -25.15 0.68
N ASP A 27 4.24 -25.43 1.96
CA ASP A 27 5.25 -26.02 2.84
C ASP A 27 5.67 -27.42 2.36
N LEU A 28 4.70 -28.26 1.98
CA LEU A 28 4.98 -29.63 1.52
C LEU A 28 5.72 -29.64 0.18
N VAL A 29 5.35 -28.75 -0.74
CA VAL A 29 6.02 -28.63 -2.04
C VAL A 29 7.46 -28.15 -1.86
N LEU A 30 7.69 -27.15 -1.01
CA LEU A 30 9.03 -26.64 -0.71
C LEU A 30 9.88 -27.65 0.05
N GLN A 31 9.29 -28.40 0.99
CA GLN A 31 9.99 -29.47 1.69
C GLN A 31 10.48 -30.53 0.70
N ARG A 32 9.61 -31.01 -0.20
CA ARG A 32 9.98 -31.99 -1.23
C ARG A 32 11.04 -31.45 -2.19
N ALA A 33 10.98 -30.16 -2.56
CA ALA A 33 11.98 -29.52 -3.40
C ALA A 33 13.34 -29.39 -2.69
N ALA A 34 13.34 -29.07 -1.39
CA ALA A 34 14.54 -29.02 -0.57
C ALA A 34 15.18 -30.41 -0.41
N ASP A 35 14.37 -31.44 -0.14
CA ASP A 35 14.81 -32.83 -0.03
C ASP A 35 15.43 -33.31 -1.36
N TRP A 36 14.79 -32.98 -2.49
CA TRP A 36 15.34 -33.27 -3.82
C TRP A 36 16.67 -32.56 -4.10
N ALA A 37 16.86 -31.36 -3.56
CA ALA A 37 18.11 -30.60 -3.70
C ALA A 37 19.18 -31.00 -2.66
N GLY A 38 18.85 -31.83 -1.67
CA GLY A 38 19.76 -32.20 -0.57
C GLY A 38 19.98 -31.07 0.44
N LEU A 39 18.98 -30.20 0.64
CA LEU A 39 19.02 -29.04 1.53
C LEU A 39 18.04 -29.21 2.70
N THR A 40 18.33 -28.55 3.82
CA THR A 40 17.47 -28.57 5.00
C THR A 40 16.27 -27.64 4.83
N PHE A 41 15.06 -28.13 5.09
CA PHE A 41 13.84 -27.32 5.12
C PHE A 41 13.46 -26.92 6.55
N ALA A 42 13.02 -25.68 6.72
CA ALA A 42 12.37 -25.22 7.95
C ALA A 42 11.05 -24.51 7.62
N ALA A 43 9.97 -24.90 8.30
CA ALA A 43 8.67 -24.25 8.10
C ALA A 43 8.65 -22.79 8.58
N ARG A 44 9.47 -22.45 9.57
CA ARG A 44 9.55 -21.10 10.16
C ARG A 44 11.00 -20.65 10.27
N VAL A 45 11.22 -19.37 9.95
CA VAL A 45 12.48 -18.68 10.25
C VAL A 45 12.52 -18.45 11.77
N PRO A 46 13.62 -18.78 12.47
CA PRO A 46 13.74 -18.46 13.88
C PRO A 46 13.72 -16.94 14.07
N ARG A 47 13.11 -16.49 15.18
CA ARG A 47 13.03 -15.06 15.50
C ARG A 47 14.42 -14.47 15.60
N THR A 48 14.73 -13.54 14.71
CA THR A 48 15.96 -12.79 14.71
C THR A 48 15.91 -11.70 15.76
N ARG A 49 17.07 -11.36 16.35
CA ARG A 49 17.13 -10.24 17.29
C ARG A 49 16.77 -8.95 16.55
N PRO A 50 15.94 -8.07 17.15
CA PRO A 50 15.64 -6.76 16.59
C PRO A 50 16.94 -6.00 16.34
N GLY A 51 17.09 -5.44 15.13
CA GLY A 51 18.30 -4.71 14.70
C GLY A 51 19.36 -5.53 13.95
N SER A 52 19.21 -6.85 13.83
CA SER A 52 20.15 -7.68 13.03
C SER A 52 19.92 -7.61 11.51
N LEU A 53 18.79 -7.05 11.08
CA LEU A 53 18.41 -6.91 9.68
C LEU A 53 18.47 -5.45 9.26
N VAL A 54 19.50 -5.11 8.48
CA VAL A 54 19.59 -3.81 7.82
C VAL A 54 18.67 -3.85 6.60
N ILE A 55 17.47 -3.29 6.74
CA ILE A 55 16.53 -3.13 5.64
C ILE A 55 16.97 -1.90 4.83
N ASP A 56 17.90 -2.10 3.90
CA ASP A 56 18.52 -1.02 3.12
C ASP A 56 17.55 -0.40 2.10
N ARG A 57 16.54 -1.16 1.64
CA ARG A 57 15.48 -0.68 0.73
C ARG A 57 14.12 -1.32 1.02
N ILE A 58 13.28 -0.58 1.76
CA ILE A 58 11.93 -1.01 2.13
C ILE A 58 11.03 -1.25 0.90
N GLU A 59 11.29 -0.53 -0.20
CA GLU A 59 10.57 -0.65 -1.48
C GLU A 59 10.69 -2.03 -2.14
N ARG A 60 11.76 -2.78 -1.82
CA ARG A 60 12.03 -4.12 -2.38
C ARG A 60 11.78 -5.25 -1.39
N LEU A 61 11.11 -4.99 -0.25
CA LEU A 61 10.78 -6.04 0.73
C LEU A 61 10.05 -7.23 0.10
N GLY A 62 9.19 -6.97 -0.88
CA GLY A 62 8.46 -8.03 -1.59
C GLY A 62 9.34 -8.95 -2.44
N GLU A 63 10.52 -8.47 -2.84
CA GLU A 63 11.53 -9.16 -3.64
C GLU A 63 12.59 -9.85 -2.78
N ILE A 64 12.70 -9.47 -1.49
CA ILE A 64 13.63 -10.12 -0.56
C ILE A 64 13.16 -11.55 -0.32
N ARG A 65 13.93 -12.49 -0.86
CA ARG A 65 13.73 -13.93 -0.72
C ARG A 65 14.80 -14.61 0.11
N THR A 66 15.78 -13.84 0.61
CA THR A 66 16.88 -14.35 1.41
C THR A 66 17.05 -13.51 2.67
N ILE A 67 17.23 -14.18 3.79
CA ILE A 67 17.55 -13.57 5.09
C ILE A 67 18.76 -14.31 5.64
N ARG A 68 19.73 -13.56 6.17
CA ARG A 68 20.81 -14.13 6.95
C ARG A 68 20.48 -13.95 8.41
N ALA A 69 20.53 -15.03 9.18
CA ALA A 69 20.32 -14.99 10.61
C ALA A 69 21.45 -15.73 11.32
N LYS A 70 21.94 -15.15 12.42
CA LYS A 70 22.89 -15.81 13.31
C LYS A 70 22.12 -16.74 14.23
N LEU A 71 22.38 -18.03 14.12
CA LEU A 71 21.93 -19.04 15.07
C LEU A 71 23.13 -19.41 15.94
N PHE A 72 23.10 -19.03 17.21
CA PHE A 72 24.27 -19.07 18.11
C PHE A 72 25.46 -18.30 17.52
N GLU A 73 26.55 -18.99 17.18
CA GLU A 73 27.78 -18.43 16.58
C GLU A 73 27.86 -18.60 15.06
N HIS A 74 26.87 -19.25 14.42
CA HIS A 74 26.90 -19.58 13.00
C HIS A 74 25.89 -18.75 12.19
N GLU A 75 26.35 -18.16 11.09
CA GLU A 75 25.47 -17.52 10.12
C GLU A 75 24.83 -18.57 9.20
N ILE A 76 23.50 -18.64 9.25
CA ILE A 76 22.69 -19.49 8.37
C ILE A 76 21.92 -18.59 7.41
N VAL A 77 21.95 -18.96 6.13
CA VAL A 77 21.20 -18.31 5.05
C VAL A 77 19.85 -19.01 4.91
N TYR A 78 18.78 -18.30 5.24
CA TYR A 78 17.41 -18.72 4.99
C TYR A 78 16.96 -18.17 3.64
N SER A 79 16.53 -19.03 2.73
CA SER A 79 16.11 -18.63 1.38
C SER A 79 14.75 -19.23 1.03
N ALA A 80 13.93 -18.47 0.31
CA ALA A 80 12.70 -18.90 -0.36
C ALA A 80 12.93 -18.98 -1.89
N PRO A 81 13.69 -19.98 -2.36
CA PRO A 81 14.04 -20.16 -3.76
C PRO A 81 12.83 -20.44 -4.65
N ARG A 82 12.92 -20.01 -5.90
CA ARG A 82 12.01 -20.39 -6.99
C ARG A 82 12.41 -21.72 -7.61
N PHE A 83 11.55 -22.28 -8.46
CA PHE A 83 11.86 -23.51 -9.20
C PHE A 83 13.23 -23.46 -9.90
N SER A 84 13.53 -22.36 -10.60
CA SER A 84 14.80 -22.15 -11.29
C SER A 84 16.02 -22.12 -10.35
N ASP A 85 15.83 -21.65 -9.12
CA ASP A 85 16.90 -21.52 -8.14
C ASP A 85 17.29 -22.89 -7.58
N PHE A 86 16.34 -23.81 -7.41
CA PHE A 86 16.61 -25.17 -6.94
C PHE A 86 17.57 -25.93 -7.87
N LEU A 87 17.52 -25.69 -9.17
CA LEU A 87 18.48 -26.27 -10.14
C LEU A 87 19.92 -25.84 -9.82
N ARG A 88 20.12 -24.54 -9.55
CA ARG A 88 21.44 -23.98 -9.20
C ARG A 88 21.88 -24.40 -7.81
N LEU A 89 20.94 -24.40 -6.86
CA LEU A 89 21.20 -24.79 -5.48
C LEU A 89 21.60 -26.26 -5.35
N ARG A 90 21.04 -27.15 -6.17
CA ARG A 90 21.46 -28.57 -6.20
C ARG A 90 22.92 -28.74 -6.62
N LEU A 91 23.41 -27.91 -7.53
CA LEU A 91 24.83 -27.92 -7.93
C LEU A 91 25.71 -27.41 -6.78
N ALA A 92 25.30 -26.31 -6.13
CA ALA A 92 26.02 -25.74 -4.99
C ALA A 92 26.01 -26.66 -3.74
N ALA A 93 24.92 -27.41 -3.54
CA ALA A 93 24.75 -28.35 -2.45
C ALA A 93 25.72 -29.56 -2.52
N ARG A 94 26.50 -29.73 -3.59
CA ARG A 94 27.58 -30.73 -3.61
C ARG A 94 28.62 -30.46 -2.52
N ASP A 95 28.88 -29.19 -2.21
CA ASP A 95 29.76 -28.79 -1.12
C ASP A 95 29.08 -29.00 0.26
N PRO A 96 29.63 -29.84 1.15
CA PRO A 96 29.11 -30.03 2.50
C PRO A 96 29.07 -28.75 3.34
N ALA A 97 30.01 -27.82 3.13
CA ALA A 97 30.07 -26.56 3.87
C ALA A 97 28.92 -25.61 3.49
N PHE A 98 28.47 -25.67 2.24
CA PHE A 98 27.31 -24.92 1.77
C PHE A 98 26.01 -25.46 2.36
N ARG A 99 25.83 -26.80 2.37
CA ARG A 99 24.63 -27.46 2.89
C ARG A 99 24.35 -27.15 4.36
N SER A 100 25.37 -27.09 5.20
CA SER A 100 25.22 -26.81 6.63
C SER A 100 24.82 -25.36 6.94
N ARG A 101 25.07 -24.44 6.00
CA ARG A 101 24.80 -23.00 6.17
C ARG A 101 23.59 -22.50 5.39
N PHE A 102 22.89 -23.38 4.66
CA PHE A 102 21.77 -22.99 3.81
C PHE A 102 20.50 -23.74 4.21
N CYS A 103 19.42 -22.99 4.44
CA CYS A 103 18.13 -23.52 4.81
C CYS A 103 17.03 -22.96 3.90
N VAL A 104 16.19 -23.85 3.39
CA VAL A 104 15.02 -23.51 2.57
C VAL A 104 13.84 -23.23 3.50
N VAL A 105 13.18 -22.09 3.27
CA VAL A 105 12.01 -21.67 4.05
C VAL A 105 10.91 -21.14 3.13
N PRO A 106 9.63 -21.21 3.54
CA PRO A 106 8.54 -20.55 2.82
C PRO A 106 8.72 -19.04 2.76
N LEU A 107 8.34 -18.43 1.63
CA LEU A 107 8.37 -16.97 1.46
C LEU A 107 7.48 -16.26 2.49
N ALA A 108 6.37 -16.89 2.88
CA ALA A 108 5.48 -16.37 3.93
C ALA A 108 6.21 -16.19 5.26
N SER A 109 7.08 -17.15 5.65
CA SER A 109 7.85 -17.10 6.90
C SER A 109 8.93 -16.02 6.88
N ILE A 110 9.60 -15.83 5.74
CA ILE A 110 10.53 -14.70 5.51
C ILE A 110 9.79 -13.36 5.65
N ARG A 111 8.63 -13.23 5.00
CA ARG A 111 7.83 -12.00 5.04
C ARG A 111 7.29 -11.71 6.43
N SER A 112 6.82 -12.72 7.16
CA SER A 112 6.34 -12.53 8.53
C SER A 112 7.46 -12.06 9.45
N GLU A 113 8.67 -12.61 9.29
CA GLU A 113 9.82 -12.20 10.08
C GLU A 113 10.23 -10.76 9.75
N LEU A 114 10.38 -10.42 8.46
CA LEU A 114 10.67 -9.04 8.01
C LEU A 114 9.61 -8.05 8.49
N ALA A 115 8.33 -8.43 8.43
CA ALA A 115 7.23 -7.58 8.91
C ALA A 115 7.29 -7.37 10.43
N SER A 116 7.64 -8.41 11.20
CA SER A 116 7.73 -8.33 12.66
C SER A 116 8.95 -7.53 13.13
N THR A 117 10.10 -7.70 12.49
CA THR A 117 11.36 -7.04 12.85
C THR A 117 11.45 -5.62 12.29
N GLY A 118 10.86 -5.39 11.12
CA GLY A 118 10.86 -4.10 10.41
C GLY A 118 9.61 -3.26 10.60
N ALA A 119 8.72 -3.60 11.54
CA ALA A 119 7.40 -2.96 11.69
C ALA A 119 7.50 -1.42 11.78
N ASP A 120 8.40 -0.90 12.61
CA ASP A 120 8.58 0.54 12.78
C ASP A 120 9.13 1.22 11.53
N ALA A 121 10.12 0.60 10.88
CA ALA A 121 10.69 1.10 9.64
C ALA A 121 9.64 1.12 8.51
N LEU A 122 8.83 0.06 8.41
CA LEU A 122 7.72 -0.03 7.45
C LEU A 122 6.66 1.04 7.68
N LEU A 123 6.30 1.32 8.94
CA LEU A 123 5.36 2.37 9.28
C LEU A 123 5.88 3.76 8.93
N ILE A 124 7.15 4.04 9.25
CA ILE A 124 7.80 5.31 8.91
C ILE A 124 7.81 5.50 7.40
N GLU A 125 8.22 4.48 6.66
CA GLU A 125 8.29 4.52 5.20
C GLU A 125 6.90 4.66 4.56
N ALA A 126 5.90 3.91 5.03
CA ALA A 126 4.53 4.04 4.51
C ALA A 126 3.99 5.47 4.69
N ARG A 127 4.24 6.09 5.85
CA ARG A 127 3.89 7.49 6.12
C ARG A 127 4.62 8.45 5.20
N GLN A 128 5.94 8.28 5.04
CA GLN A 128 6.76 9.17 4.22
C GLN A 128 6.48 9.01 2.72
N ARG A 129 6.20 7.80 2.26
CA ARG A 129 5.93 7.51 0.85
C ARG A 129 4.69 8.22 0.34
N LEU A 130 3.64 8.29 1.16
CA LEU A 130 2.43 9.04 0.82
C LEU A 130 2.74 10.54 0.62
N VAL A 131 3.49 11.13 1.55
CA VAL A 131 3.91 12.54 1.48
C VAL A 131 4.83 12.80 0.29
N ARG A 132 5.76 11.89 -0.02
CA ARG A 132 6.69 12.03 -1.16
C ARG A 132 5.99 11.90 -2.51
N ARG A 133 5.07 10.93 -2.63
CA ARG A 133 4.40 10.61 -3.91
C ARG A 133 3.26 11.58 -4.20
N TRP A 134 2.55 12.03 -3.17
CA TRP A 134 1.39 12.91 -3.29
C TRP A 134 1.52 14.09 -2.30
N PRO A 135 2.50 14.98 -2.49
CA PRO A 135 2.79 16.06 -1.54
C PRO A 135 1.60 17.02 -1.37
N ASN A 136 0.82 17.22 -2.43
CA ASN A 136 -0.32 18.14 -2.42
C ASN A 136 -1.66 17.49 -2.00
N ALA A 137 -1.74 16.15 -1.94
CA ALA A 137 -2.94 15.43 -1.48
C ALA A 137 -2.78 14.93 -0.04
N SER A 138 -1.57 14.93 0.49
CA SER A 138 -1.32 14.66 1.89
C SER A 138 -1.70 15.90 2.69
N GLY A 139 -2.66 15.78 3.61
CA GLY A 139 -3.07 16.86 4.55
C GLY A 139 -1.94 17.37 5.47
N SER A 140 -0.70 16.91 5.26
CA SER A 140 0.52 17.35 5.91
C SER A 140 1.01 18.72 5.44
N VAL A 141 0.38 19.37 4.45
CA VAL A 141 0.71 20.75 4.07
C VAL A 141 0.14 21.70 5.11
N SER A 142 0.80 21.77 6.27
CA SER A 142 0.62 22.87 7.20
C SER A 142 0.99 24.17 6.49
N ALA A 143 -0.01 25.01 6.18
CA ALA A 143 0.22 26.32 5.60
C ALA A 143 1.29 27.06 6.42
N PRO A 144 2.35 27.61 5.79
CA PRO A 144 3.44 28.27 6.49
C PRO A 144 2.90 29.41 7.37
N ARG A 145 3.56 29.68 8.51
CA ARG A 145 3.12 30.70 9.48
C ARG A 145 2.86 32.06 8.81
N SER A 146 3.64 32.42 7.80
CA SER A 146 3.44 33.64 6.99
C SER A 146 2.08 33.69 6.31
N ARG A 147 1.61 32.59 5.70
CA ARG A 147 0.26 32.52 5.08
C ARG A 147 -0.85 32.55 6.12
N ARG A 148 -0.65 31.95 7.29
CA ARG A 148 -1.62 32.01 8.39
C ARG A 148 -1.76 33.43 8.93
N ILE A 149 -0.64 34.13 9.13
CA ILE A 149 -0.63 35.53 9.55
C ILE A 149 -1.23 36.41 8.45
N ALA A 150 -0.84 36.22 7.18
CA ALA A 150 -1.42 36.97 6.07
C ALA A 150 -2.94 36.77 5.96
N PHE A 151 -3.44 35.54 6.16
CA PHE A 151 -4.88 35.27 6.20
C PHE A 151 -5.56 35.96 7.39
N ALA A 152 -5.00 35.86 8.60
CA ALA A 152 -5.55 36.52 9.78
C ALA A 152 -5.57 38.05 9.65
N VAL A 153 -4.47 38.63 9.16
CA VAL A 153 -4.36 40.07 8.87
C VAL A 153 -5.32 40.49 7.77
N SER A 154 -5.45 39.70 6.69
CA SER A 154 -6.43 39.96 5.62
C SER A 154 -7.87 39.92 6.14
N MET A 155 -8.20 38.96 7.01
CA MET A 155 -9.53 38.85 7.59
C MET A 155 -9.83 40.01 8.54
N LEU A 156 -8.83 40.44 9.32
CA LEU A 156 -8.91 41.62 10.19
C LEU A 156 -9.10 42.91 9.37
N LEU A 157 -8.30 43.09 8.31
CA LEU A 157 -8.42 44.23 7.39
C LEU A 157 -9.78 44.27 6.72
N LEU A 158 -10.29 43.12 6.26
CA LEU A 158 -11.63 43.02 5.69
C LEU A 158 -12.71 43.40 6.73
N MET A 159 -12.58 42.94 7.97
CA MET A 159 -13.52 43.27 9.03
C MET A 159 -13.51 44.76 9.38
N VAL A 160 -12.32 45.37 9.48
CA VAL A 160 -12.16 46.82 9.70
C VAL A 160 -12.73 47.61 8.52
N PHE A 161 -12.48 47.17 7.29
CA PHE A 161 -13.05 47.80 6.08
C PHE A 161 -14.59 47.77 6.10
N ILE A 162 -15.20 46.63 6.43
CA ILE A 162 -16.66 46.51 6.53
C ILE A 162 -17.23 47.43 7.62
N LEU A 163 -16.56 47.55 8.78
CA LEU A 163 -17.00 48.43 9.86
C LEU A 163 -16.85 49.93 9.55
N ALA A 164 -15.79 50.30 8.82
CA ALA A 164 -15.49 51.70 8.48
C ALA A 164 -16.13 52.17 7.15
N ALA A 165 -16.58 51.25 6.30
CA ALA A 165 -17.22 51.58 5.04
C ALA A 165 -18.50 52.44 5.15
N PRO A 166 -19.43 52.21 6.10
CA PRO A 166 -20.63 53.04 6.20
C PRO A 166 -20.35 54.49 6.61
N THR A 167 -19.21 54.77 7.26
CA THR A 167 -18.84 56.13 7.70
C THR A 167 -17.97 56.88 6.70
N LEU A 168 -17.14 56.19 5.92
CA LEU A 168 -16.23 56.83 4.94
C LEU A 168 -16.78 56.88 3.51
N PHE A 169 -17.68 55.98 3.12
CA PHE A 169 -18.05 55.77 1.71
C PHE A 169 -19.53 55.43 1.53
N GLU A 170 -20.43 56.21 2.12
CA GLU A 170 -21.89 55.99 2.14
C GLU A 170 -22.47 55.75 0.72
N ALA A 171 -22.01 56.50 -0.29
CA ALA A 171 -22.48 56.35 -1.67
C ALA A 171 -21.77 55.23 -2.47
N ALA A 172 -20.54 54.87 -2.12
CA ALA A 172 -19.75 53.88 -2.87
C ALA A 172 -19.84 52.46 -2.29
N PHE A 173 -20.33 52.29 -1.07
CA PHE A 173 -20.49 50.98 -0.43
C PHE A 173 -21.57 50.13 -1.13
N LEU A 174 -22.71 50.74 -1.47
CA LEU A 174 -23.83 50.06 -2.11
C LEU A 174 -23.47 49.40 -3.46
N PRO A 175 -22.79 50.07 -4.41
CA PRO A 175 -22.37 49.42 -5.65
C PRO A 175 -21.30 48.33 -5.44
N ILE A 176 -20.43 48.46 -4.42
CA ILE A 176 -19.43 47.42 -4.10
C ILE A 176 -20.10 46.16 -3.56
N VAL A 177 -21.02 46.29 -2.61
CA VAL A 177 -21.78 45.15 -2.07
C VAL A 177 -22.65 44.53 -3.15
N ALA A 178 -23.31 45.37 -3.98
CA ALA A 178 -24.07 44.89 -5.12
C ALA A 178 -23.19 44.10 -6.08
N ALA A 179 -21.99 44.57 -6.44
CA ALA A 179 -21.05 43.83 -7.28
C ALA A 179 -20.59 42.52 -6.63
N LEU A 180 -20.28 42.53 -5.33
CA LEU A 180 -19.84 41.33 -4.60
C LEU A 180 -20.92 40.23 -4.57
N LEU A 181 -22.20 40.61 -4.57
CA LEU A 181 -23.32 39.67 -4.62
C LEU A 181 -23.72 39.30 -6.06
N LEU A 182 -23.74 40.28 -6.97
CA LEU A 182 -24.17 40.10 -8.35
C LEU A 182 -23.15 39.34 -9.18
N ILE A 183 -21.83 39.53 -8.98
CA ILE A 183 -20.81 38.83 -9.78
C ILE A 183 -20.89 37.30 -9.58
N PRO A 184 -20.91 36.74 -8.36
CA PRO A 184 -21.08 35.30 -8.16
C PRO A 184 -22.45 34.79 -8.65
N ALA A 185 -23.51 35.58 -8.49
CA ALA A 185 -24.85 35.23 -8.98
C ALA A 185 -24.87 35.14 -10.50
N LEU A 186 -24.27 36.12 -11.19
CA LEU A 186 -24.16 36.16 -12.64
C LEU A 186 -23.23 35.04 -13.15
N MET A 187 -22.13 34.74 -12.45
CA MET A 187 -21.30 33.56 -12.74
C MET A 187 -22.07 32.25 -12.60
N ARG A 188 -22.89 32.08 -11.55
CA ARG A 188 -23.73 30.89 -11.38
C ARG A 188 -24.78 30.78 -12.48
N LEU A 189 -25.41 31.90 -12.85
CA LEU A 189 -26.35 31.96 -13.96
C LEU A 189 -25.67 31.61 -15.28
N TRP A 190 -24.50 32.19 -15.54
CA TRP A 190 -23.71 31.91 -16.72
C TRP A 190 -23.26 30.44 -16.77
N ALA A 191 -22.87 29.85 -15.64
CA ALA A 191 -22.52 28.43 -15.54
C ALA A 191 -23.74 27.51 -15.74
N ALA A 192 -24.94 27.92 -15.30
CA ALA A 192 -26.17 27.17 -15.51
C ALA A 192 -26.64 27.22 -16.98
N VAL A 193 -26.46 28.36 -17.65
CA VAL A 193 -26.84 28.55 -19.06
C VAL A 193 -25.76 28.01 -20.01
N SER A 194 -24.49 28.06 -19.60
CA SER A 194 -23.36 27.50 -20.35
C SER A 194 -23.48 25.98 -20.36
N ARG A 195 -24.13 25.46 -21.40
CA ARG A 195 -24.16 24.02 -21.68
C ARG A 195 -22.73 23.55 -21.82
N ARG A 196 -22.25 22.81 -20.81
CA ARG A 196 -21.00 22.07 -20.93
C ARG A 196 -21.22 21.09 -22.10
N PRO A 197 -20.35 21.03 -23.11
CA PRO A 197 -20.46 20.00 -24.13
C PRO A 197 -20.57 18.66 -23.41
N PRO A 198 -21.50 17.77 -23.81
CA PRO A 198 -21.62 16.47 -23.18
C PRO A 198 -20.23 15.84 -23.25
N ARG A 199 -19.60 15.66 -22.09
CA ARG A 199 -18.44 14.79 -22.01
C ARG A 199 -18.98 13.43 -22.40
N SER A 200 -18.49 12.86 -23.49
CA SER A 200 -18.75 11.46 -23.79
C SER A 200 -18.49 10.70 -22.50
N PRO A 201 -19.50 10.03 -21.92
CA PRO A 201 -19.26 9.26 -20.72
C PRO A 201 -18.13 8.29 -21.04
N PRO A 202 -17.10 8.17 -20.16
CA PRO A 202 -16.13 7.10 -20.33
C PRO A 202 -16.92 5.80 -20.47
N ALA A 203 -16.54 4.95 -21.41
CA ALA A 203 -17.20 3.66 -21.61
C ALA A 203 -17.28 2.96 -20.25
N MET A 204 -18.49 2.84 -19.71
CA MET A 204 -18.69 2.13 -18.45
C MET A 204 -18.37 0.67 -18.74
N LEU A 205 -17.42 0.11 -17.99
CA LEU A 205 -17.21 -1.33 -17.99
C LEU A 205 -18.47 -1.99 -17.47
N SER A 206 -18.84 -3.11 -18.08
CA SER A 206 -19.88 -3.96 -17.52
C SER A 206 -19.42 -4.58 -16.20
N ASP A 207 -20.35 -4.97 -15.33
CA ASP A 207 -20.02 -5.60 -14.04
C ASP A 207 -19.12 -6.84 -14.18
N ALA A 208 -19.17 -7.52 -15.33
CA ALA A 208 -18.35 -8.70 -15.64
C ALA A 208 -16.91 -8.35 -16.03
N GLU A 209 -16.65 -7.13 -16.50
CA GLU A 209 -15.32 -6.64 -16.89
C GLU A 209 -14.62 -5.93 -15.73
N LEU A 210 -15.31 -5.71 -14.61
CA LEU A 210 -14.74 -5.09 -13.43
C LEU A 210 -13.71 -6.03 -12.77
N PRO A 211 -12.46 -5.57 -12.54
CA PRO A 211 -11.44 -6.41 -11.93
C PRO A 211 -11.76 -6.71 -10.47
N THR A 212 -11.40 -7.90 -9.99
CA THR A 212 -11.52 -8.21 -8.56
C THR A 212 -10.43 -7.48 -7.78
N TYR A 213 -10.83 -6.57 -6.88
CA TYR A 213 -9.92 -5.83 -6.02
C TYR A 213 -10.07 -6.22 -4.54
N SER A 214 -8.97 -6.12 -3.79
CA SER A 214 -8.95 -6.25 -2.33
C SER A 214 -8.52 -4.92 -1.71
N VAL A 215 -9.35 -4.36 -0.83
CA VAL A 215 -9.06 -3.11 -0.12
C VAL A 215 -8.52 -3.44 1.27
N LEU A 216 -7.27 -3.07 1.53
CA LEU A 216 -6.62 -3.21 2.83
C LEU A 216 -6.62 -1.86 3.53
N VAL A 217 -7.32 -1.76 4.66
CA VAL A 217 -7.32 -0.55 5.49
C VAL A 217 -6.56 -0.82 6.78
N PRO A 218 -5.30 -0.36 6.92
CA PRO A 218 -4.58 -0.48 8.17
C PRO A 218 -5.17 0.50 9.19
N LEU A 219 -5.50 0.01 10.39
CA LEU A 219 -6.00 0.81 11.51
C LEU A 219 -5.05 0.62 12.69
N ARG A 220 -4.58 1.72 13.29
CA ARG A 220 -3.76 1.70 14.50
C ARG A 220 -4.40 2.60 15.54
N ASP A 221 -4.88 2.02 16.63
CA ASP A 221 -5.56 2.74 17.73
C ASP A 221 -6.79 3.56 17.30
N GLU A 222 -7.35 3.27 16.13
CA GLU A 222 -8.49 3.97 15.50
C GLU A 222 -9.77 3.12 15.52
N ALA A 223 -9.91 2.19 16.48
CA ALA A 223 -11.02 1.22 16.54
C ALA A 223 -12.41 1.89 16.52
N GLN A 224 -12.52 3.10 17.09
CA GLN A 224 -13.75 3.90 17.10
C GLN A 224 -14.22 4.37 15.70
N MET A 225 -13.33 4.44 14.72
CA MET A 225 -13.64 4.86 13.34
C MET A 225 -14.14 3.70 12.46
N VAL A 226 -13.96 2.45 12.92
CA VAL A 226 -14.34 1.23 12.18
C VAL A 226 -15.79 1.24 11.71
N PRO A 227 -16.79 1.63 12.51
CA PRO A 227 -18.19 1.61 12.07
C PRO A 227 -18.44 2.58 10.91
N GLN A 228 -17.87 3.79 10.98
CA GLN A 228 -18.02 4.80 9.93
C GLN A 228 -17.32 4.36 8.65
N LEU A 229 -16.10 3.82 8.77
CA LEU A 229 -15.35 3.28 7.65
C LEU A 229 -16.11 2.13 6.98
N ALA A 230 -16.65 1.19 7.76
CA ALA A 230 -17.44 0.09 7.21
C ALA A 230 -18.69 0.57 6.47
N LEU A 231 -19.34 1.64 6.96
CA LEU A 231 -20.49 2.23 6.32
C LEU A 231 -20.10 2.92 5.00
N ALA A 232 -19.00 3.67 4.98
CA ALA A 232 -18.46 4.28 3.77
C ALA A 232 -18.06 3.23 2.72
N MET A 233 -17.42 2.14 3.14
CA MET A 233 -17.01 1.04 2.25
C MET A 233 -18.20 0.31 1.63
N ARG A 234 -19.38 0.29 2.29
CA ARG A 234 -20.62 -0.25 1.71
C ARG A 234 -21.28 0.69 0.71
N GLY A 235 -20.96 1.99 0.76
CA GLY A 235 -21.45 2.99 -0.18
C GLY A 235 -20.64 3.07 -1.48
N LEU A 236 -19.63 2.19 -1.65
CA LEU A 236 -18.89 2.10 -2.90
C LEU A 236 -19.78 1.49 -3.98
N ASP A 237 -19.89 2.20 -5.10
CA ASP A 237 -20.58 1.73 -6.30
C ASP A 237 -19.71 0.71 -7.05
N PHE A 238 -19.62 -0.50 -6.47
CA PHE A 238 -18.83 -1.60 -6.99
C PHE A 238 -19.50 -2.95 -6.64
N PRO A 239 -19.51 -3.95 -7.54
CA PRO A 239 -20.14 -5.23 -7.28
C PRO A 239 -19.48 -5.96 -6.09
N ALA A 240 -20.28 -6.26 -5.07
CA ALA A 240 -19.82 -6.93 -3.87
C ALA A 240 -19.70 -8.44 -4.10
N LEU A 241 -18.52 -8.92 -4.52
CA LEU A 241 -18.28 -10.36 -4.72
C LEU A 241 -18.02 -11.11 -3.40
N CYS A 242 -17.45 -10.47 -2.37
CA CYS A 242 -17.32 -11.02 -1.00
C CYS A 242 -16.77 -9.97 -0.02
N ILE A 243 -17.45 -9.74 1.11
CA ILE A 243 -16.86 -9.03 2.26
C ILE A 243 -16.32 -10.08 3.25
N LYS A 244 -15.02 -10.40 3.17
CA LYS A 244 -14.39 -11.27 4.18
C LYS A 244 -14.05 -10.46 5.43
N ARG A 245 -14.82 -10.70 6.49
CA ARG A 245 -14.52 -10.20 7.84
C ARG A 245 -13.37 -11.04 8.42
N THR A 246 -12.15 -10.50 8.44
CA THR A 246 -11.07 -11.10 9.22
C THR A 246 -11.32 -10.83 10.69
N LYS A 247 -11.60 -11.90 11.46
CA LYS A 247 -11.82 -11.84 12.90
C LYS A 247 -10.49 -11.45 13.56
N GLY A 248 -10.42 -10.24 14.10
CA GLY A 248 -9.27 -9.75 14.88
C GLY A 248 -9.05 -10.64 16.11
N ARG A 249 -7.77 -10.88 16.40
CA ARG A 249 -7.26 -11.56 17.59
C ARG A 249 -6.75 -10.52 18.56
#